data_AF-A0A1U7EYW9-F1
#
_entry.id   AF-A0A1U7EYW9-F1
#
_cell.length_a   1.000
_cell.length_b   1.000
_cell.length_c   1.000
_cell.angle_alpha   90.00
_cell.angle_beta   90.00
_cell.angle_gamma   90.00
#
_symmetry.space_group_name_H-M   'P 1'
#
loop_
_entity.id
_entity.type
_entity.pdbx_description
1 polymer ?
#
loop_
_entity_poly.entity_id
_entity_poly.type
_entity_poly.pdbx_seq_one_letter_code
_entity_poly.pdbx_strand_id
1 'polypeptide(L)'
;MTSTGHESEAAGPTLYLESSELDPTESFCTDVFENAADGEYRVVQVTATQSFESVRDALNTQLEQINDPSEAAVIITTPQAEKEATRGQVGEDTPLYGFRVSPDDLTGISIAFSQLIEKWEAEDAPVKICLRDIESLLPYHDAELVYRFLNTVLATLQGAGADVHAHFRSGATDDQSLQLFRSLFDTVVDHEASPLQSVAETEPDAEQAPSTASGEATLSGDDEDAADKETAPEPDSVSSGEMSNEEIDTFLSGEGYGTLAFGGDKPYAIPMSYGYDDSERVLYMHMGLFEGSEKASRIRDQTPASLVVTRYERPDKWRSVVVEGTVSKLSRDEVREREVVTAFAKSELASVDIFVPDLSEVDFEWYMLDPETLSGRRSVGSMAGAER
;
A
#
# COMPACT_ATOMS: atom_id res chain seq x y z
N MET A 1 -25.46 30.95 9.48
CA MET A 1 -24.71 30.03 10.36
C MET A 1 -24.10 29.00 9.45
N THR A 2 -22.80 29.07 9.24
CA THR A 2 -22.02 28.07 8.50
C THR A 2 -21.91 26.84 9.38
N SER A 3 -22.46 25.72 8.95
CA SER A 3 -22.22 24.44 9.62
C SER A 3 -20.82 24.00 9.25
N THR A 4 -19.92 23.99 10.23
CA THR A 4 -18.58 23.43 10.07
C THR A 4 -18.74 21.94 9.78
N GLY A 5 -18.27 21.47 8.63
CA GLY A 5 -18.07 20.04 8.44
C GLY A 5 -17.00 19.60 9.42
N HIS A 6 -17.32 18.64 10.29
CA HIS A 6 -16.29 17.75 10.79
C HIS A 6 -15.97 16.84 9.60
N GLU A 7 -14.81 17.04 8.99
CA GLU A 7 -14.13 15.96 8.29
C GLU A 7 -13.92 14.88 9.35
N SER A 8 -14.61 13.74 9.21
CA SER A 8 -14.33 12.59 10.06
C SER A 8 -12.91 12.16 9.74
N GLU A 9 -12.01 12.18 10.73
CA GLU A 9 -10.77 11.42 10.60
C GLU A 9 -11.14 9.99 10.19
N ALA A 10 -10.57 9.53 9.07
CA ALA A 10 -10.77 8.17 8.63
C ALA A 10 -10.17 7.27 9.73
N ALA A 11 -10.99 6.36 10.27
CA ALA A 11 -10.49 5.40 11.25
C ALA A 11 -9.37 4.57 10.61
N GLY A 12 -8.28 4.39 11.34
CA GLY A 12 -7.19 3.51 10.91
C GLY A 12 -7.62 2.06 10.80
N PRO A 13 -6.80 1.20 10.17
CA PRO A 13 -7.23 -0.13 9.83
C PRO A 13 -7.29 -0.98 11.11
N THR A 14 -8.32 -1.84 11.21
CA THR A 14 -8.55 -2.65 12.42
C THR A 14 -8.13 -4.11 12.20
N LEU A 15 -7.44 -4.71 13.17
CA LEU A 15 -7.07 -6.12 13.17
C LEU A 15 -7.87 -6.91 14.20
N TYR A 16 -8.62 -7.90 13.73
CA TYR A 16 -9.31 -8.88 14.56
C TYR A 16 -8.45 -10.14 14.68
N LEU A 17 -8.20 -10.57 15.91
CA LEU A 17 -7.42 -11.77 16.20
C LEU A 17 -8.33 -12.94 16.55
N GLU A 18 -8.20 -13.99 15.76
CA GLU A 18 -9.01 -15.21 15.85
C GLU A 18 -8.22 -16.35 16.52
N SER A 19 -8.87 -17.09 17.43
CA SER A 19 -8.22 -18.04 18.32
C SER A 19 -8.39 -19.53 17.95
N SER A 20 -9.25 -19.89 16.99
CA SER A 20 -9.39 -21.26 16.47
C SER A 20 -9.93 -21.33 15.03
N GLU A 21 -10.09 -22.54 14.47
CA GLU A 21 -10.63 -22.75 13.11
C GLU A 21 -11.94 -21.98 12.88
N LEU A 22 -12.04 -21.31 11.72
CA LEU A 22 -13.19 -20.53 11.27
C LEU A 22 -14.50 -21.31 11.48
N ASP A 23 -15.43 -20.78 12.29
CA ASP A 23 -16.79 -21.28 12.24
C ASP A 23 -17.34 -20.98 10.82
N PRO A 24 -17.90 -21.96 10.10
CA PRO A 24 -18.45 -21.72 8.76
C PRO A 24 -19.61 -20.70 8.76
N THR A 25 -20.26 -20.46 9.90
CA THR A 25 -21.25 -19.37 10.09
C THR A 25 -20.59 -18.01 10.34
N GLU A 26 -19.34 -17.98 10.79
CA GLU A 26 -18.45 -16.81 10.85
C GLU A 26 -17.54 -16.70 9.61
N SER A 27 -17.83 -17.41 8.50
CA SER A 27 -17.01 -17.38 7.27
C SER A 27 -17.00 -16.01 6.56
N PHE A 28 -17.92 -15.12 6.93
CA PHE A 28 -17.97 -13.72 6.53
C PHE A 28 -17.85 -12.85 7.78
N CYS A 29 -17.08 -11.78 7.70
CA CYS A 29 -17.04 -10.82 8.79
C CYS A 29 -18.30 -9.96 8.75
N THR A 30 -19.08 -9.98 9.82
CA THR A 30 -20.28 -9.14 9.98
C THR A 30 -19.95 -7.66 10.16
N ASP A 31 -18.75 -7.32 10.63
CA ASP A 31 -18.35 -5.93 10.92
C ASP A 31 -18.14 -5.10 9.65
N VAL A 32 -17.96 -5.74 8.48
CA VAL A 32 -18.07 -5.07 7.17
C VAL A 32 -19.48 -4.49 6.99
N PHE A 33 -20.48 -5.17 7.53
CA PHE A 33 -21.89 -4.84 7.32
C PHE A 33 -22.45 -3.99 8.47
N GLU A 34 -21.96 -4.18 9.70
CA GLU A 34 -22.32 -3.32 10.82
C GLU A 34 -21.86 -1.87 10.59
N ASN A 35 -22.69 -0.91 11.02
CA ASN A 35 -22.51 0.53 10.81
C ASN A 35 -22.44 0.98 9.33
N ALA A 36 -22.83 0.16 8.35
CA ALA A 36 -23.22 0.69 7.04
C ALA A 36 -24.49 1.55 7.21
N ALA A 37 -24.32 2.87 7.21
CA ALA A 37 -25.45 3.80 7.20
C ALA A 37 -26.30 3.55 5.95
N ASP A 38 -27.63 3.66 6.06
CA ASP A 38 -28.61 3.40 4.98
C ASP A 38 -28.18 4.03 3.64
N GLY A 39 -27.53 3.24 2.78
CA GLY A 39 -26.76 3.77 1.67
C GLY A 39 -25.94 2.70 0.95
N GLU A 40 -25.47 3.05 -0.24
CA GLU A 40 -24.66 2.19 -1.10
C GLU A 40 -23.28 2.01 -0.45
N TYR A 41 -22.96 0.79 -0.03
CA TYR A 41 -21.61 0.42 0.42
C TYR A 41 -21.13 -0.79 -0.38
N ARG A 42 -19.81 -0.89 -0.55
CA ARG A 42 -19.18 -1.95 -1.34
C ARG A 42 -18.30 -2.83 -0.47
N VAL A 43 -18.24 -4.11 -0.78
CA VAL A 43 -17.50 -5.11 0.01
C VAL A 43 -16.41 -5.78 -0.85
N VAL A 44 -15.16 -5.76 -0.38
CA VAL A 44 -14.12 -6.67 -0.88
C VAL A 44 -13.78 -7.69 0.20
N GLN A 45 -13.71 -8.97 -0.17
CA GLN A 45 -13.19 -10.02 0.69
C GLN A 45 -11.97 -10.70 0.07
N VAL A 46 -10.93 -10.94 0.86
CA VAL A 46 -9.88 -11.94 0.54
C VAL A 46 -10.19 -13.26 1.25
N THR A 47 -9.99 -14.38 0.57
CA THR A 47 -10.13 -15.73 1.17
C THR A 47 -9.31 -16.76 0.40
N ALA A 48 -8.76 -17.78 1.07
CA ALA A 48 -8.03 -18.85 0.39
C ALA A 48 -8.87 -20.10 0.17
N THR A 49 -8.48 -20.88 -0.84
CA THR A 49 -8.91 -22.28 -1.07
C THR A 49 -10.40 -22.56 -1.31
N GLN A 50 -11.28 -21.55 -1.28
CA GLN A 50 -12.69 -21.69 -1.63
C GLN A 50 -12.96 -21.62 -3.14
N SER A 51 -14.05 -22.23 -3.60
CA SER A 51 -14.54 -22.01 -4.96
C SER A 51 -15.40 -20.74 -5.02
N PHE A 52 -15.46 -20.09 -6.18
CA PHE A 52 -16.32 -18.90 -6.37
C PHE A 52 -17.79 -19.18 -6.08
N GLU A 53 -18.29 -20.38 -6.41
CA GLU A 53 -19.66 -20.80 -6.07
C GLU A 53 -19.86 -20.95 -4.56
N SER A 54 -18.87 -21.52 -3.85
CA SER A 54 -18.90 -21.67 -2.40
C SER A 54 -18.95 -20.32 -1.68
N VAL A 55 -18.13 -19.35 -2.13
CA VAL A 55 -18.16 -17.98 -1.59
C VAL A 55 -19.53 -17.34 -1.86
N ARG A 56 -20.03 -17.40 -3.11
CA ARG A 56 -21.32 -16.83 -3.51
C ARG A 56 -22.47 -17.38 -2.67
N ASP A 57 -22.55 -18.70 -2.50
CA ASP A 57 -23.66 -19.35 -1.80
C ASP A 57 -23.64 -19.06 -0.30
N ALA A 58 -22.46 -18.93 0.30
CA ALA A 58 -22.32 -18.57 1.70
C ALA A 58 -22.55 -17.05 1.93
N LEU A 59 -22.13 -16.18 1.01
CA LEU A 59 -22.46 -14.74 1.02
C LEU A 59 -23.98 -14.52 0.91
N ASN A 60 -24.65 -15.23 -0.02
CA ASN A 60 -26.12 -15.21 -0.13
C ASN A 60 -26.81 -15.56 1.20
N THR A 61 -26.28 -16.53 1.94
CA THR A 61 -26.85 -16.94 3.24
C THR A 61 -26.73 -15.85 4.31
N GLN A 62 -25.68 -15.02 4.25
CA GLN A 62 -25.47 -13.91 5.19
C GLN A 62 -26.33 -12.69 4.84
N LEU A 63 -26.49 -12.41 3.54
CA LEU A 63 -27.35 -11.34 3.05
C LEU A 63 -28.85 -11.56 3.35
N GLU A 64 -29.29 -12.77 3.75
CA GLU A 64 -30.64 -12.97 4.29
C GLU A 64 -30.91 -12.21 5.61
N GLN A 65 -29.86 -11.78 6.33
CA GLN A 65 -29.95 -11.19 7.67
C GLN A 65 -29.48 -9.72 7.73
N ILE A 66 -29.02 -9.18 6.60
CA ILE A 66 -28.25 -7.94 6.49
C ILE A 66 -28.72 -7.19 5.23
N ASN A 67 -28.59 -5.86 5.17
CA ASN A 67 -28.88 -5.11 3.94
C ASN A 67 -27.92 -5.52 2.81
N ASP A 68 -28.39 -5.55 1.56
CA ASP A 68 -27.53 -5.84 0.41
C ASP A 68 -26.51 -4.71 0.14
N PRO A 69 -25.22 -5.02 -0.10
CA PRO A 69 -24.26 -4.04 -0.61
C PRO A 69 -24.60 -3.66 -2.06
N SER A 70 -24.18 -2.46 -2.48
CA SER A 70 -24.40 -2.01 -3.86
C SER A 70 -23.60 -2.83 -4.86
N GLU A 71 -22.37 -3.22 -4.50
CA GLU A 71 -21.53 -4.17 -5.22
C GLU A 71 -20.66 -4.99 -4.25
N ALA A 72 -20.37 -6.24 -4.62
CA ALA A 72 -19.51 -7.14 -3.87
C ALA A 72 -18.35 -7.67 -4.73
N ALA A 73 -17.21 -7.93 -4.11
CA ALA A 73 -16.05 -8.53 -4.75
C ALA A 73 -15.34 -9.54 -3.83
N VAL A 74 -14.80 -10.59 -4.42
CA VAL A 74 -13.93 -11.56 -3.75
C VAL A 74 -12.64 -11.78 -4.52
N ILE A 75 -11.52 -11.76 -3.80
CA ILE A 75 -10.21 -12.18 -4.26
C ILE A 75 -9.91 -13.54 -3.62
N ILE A 76 -9.85 -14.58 -4.46
CA ILE A 76 -9.65 -15.97 -4.05
C ILE A 76 -8.20 -16.35 -4.29
N THR A 77 -7.45 -16.60 -3.22
CA THR A 77 -6.08 -17.13 -3.29
C THR A 77 -6.11 -18.65 -3.41
N THR A 78 -5.60 -19.21 -4.50
CA THR A 78 -5.54 -20.67 -4.69
C THR A 78 -4.37 -21.11 -5.58
N PRO A 79 -3.58 -22.15 -5.19
CA PRO A 79 -2.46 -22.65 -6.01
C PRO A 79 -2.88 -23.25 -7.36
N GLN A 80 -4.19 -23.48 -7.55
CA GLN A 80 -4.78 -23.99 -8.79
C GLN A 80 -5.42 -22.86 -9.61
N ALA A 81 -5.05 -21.61 -9.35
CA ALA A 81 -5.53 -20.44 -10.09
C ALA A 81 -4.99 -20.43 -11.53
N GLU A 82 -5.80 -20.95 -12.47
CA GLU A 82 -5.85 -20.34 -13.80
C GLU A 82 -6.50 -18.96 -13.65
N LYS A 83 -5.91 -17.92 -14.26
CA LYS A 83 -6.35 -16.52 -14.11
C LYS A 83 -7.76 -16.35 -14.70
N GLU A 84 -8.78 -16.39 -13.83
CA GLU A 84 -10.18 -16.33 -14.23
C GLU A 84 -10.91 -15.23 -13.45
N ALA A 85 -11.27 -14.14 -14.14
CA ALA A 85 -12.19 -13.13 -13.63
C ALA A 85 -13.64 -13.63 -13.81
N THR A 86 -14.27 -14.05 -12.72
CA THR A 86 -15.65 -14.53 -12.71
C THR A 86 -16.62 -13.40 -12.38
N ARG A 87 -17.85 -13.44 -12.90
CA ARG A 87 -18.94 -12.56 -12.49
C ARG A 87 -20.14 -13.38 -12.06
N GLY A 88 -20.80 -12.95 -11.01
CA GLY A 88 -22.02 -13.53 -10.46
C GLY A 88 -22.93 -12.45 -9.89
N GLN A 89 -23.92 -12.89 -9.12
CA GLN A 89 -24.87 -12.04 -8.42
C GLN A 89 -25.16 -12.67 -7.05
N VAL A 90 -25.40 -11.84 -6.05
CA VAL A 90 -25.79 -12.22 -4.68
C VAL A 90 -26.91 -11.31 -4.16
N GLY A 91 -27.58 -11.70 -3.08
CA GLY A 91 -28.68 -10.91 -2.51
C GLY A 91 -29.91 -10.86 -3.43
N GLU A 92 -30.67 -9.76 -3.38
CA GLU A 92 -31.77 -9.51 -4.32
C GLU A 92 -31.27 -9.21 -5.74
N ASP A 93 -30.24 -8.36 -5.88
CA ASP A 93 -29.70 -7.99 -7.20
C ASP A 93 -28.19 -7.60 -7.22
N THR A 94 -27.44 -7.72 -6.13
CA THR A 94 -26.04 -7.22 -6.00
C THR A 94 -25.05 -7.91 -6.96
N PRO A 95 -24.30 -7.17 -7.81
CA PRO A 95 -23.23 -7.72 -8.62
C PRO A 95 -22.07 -8.27 -7.78
N LEU A 96 -21.63 -9.51 -8.06
CA LEU A 96 -20.46 -10.14 -7.43
C LEU A 96 -19.32 -10.31 -8.44
N TYR A 97 -18.16 -9.71 -8.16
CA TYR A 97 -16.93 -9.87 -8.94
C TYR A 97 -16.00 -10.88 -8.25
N GLY A 98 -15.44 -11.83 -9.01
CA GLY A 98 -14.52 -12.84 -8.48
C GLY A 98 -13.18 -12.82 -9.20
N PHE A 99 -12.09 -12.70 -8.46
CA PHE A 99 -10.73 -12.79 -8.97
C PHE A 99 -10.07 -14.06 -8.42
N ARG A 100 -9.42 -14.85 -9.26
CA ARG A 100 -8.56 -15.96 -8.82
C ARG A 100 -7.11 -15.63 -9.07
N VAL A 101 -6.31 -15.75 -8.02
CA VAL A 101 -4.88 -15.41 -7.99
C VAL A 101 -4.11 -16.51 -7.26
N SER A 102 -2.86 -16.79 -7.67
CA SER A 102 -2.01 -17.71 -6.90
C SER A 102 -1.60 -17.01 -5.60
N PRO A 103 -1.53 -17.70 -4.45
CA PRO A 103 -0.91 -17.12 -3.26
C PRO A 103 0.55 -16.73 -3.49
N ASP A 104 1.26 -17.38 -4.43
CA ASP A 104 2.61 -16.96 -4.87
C ASP A 104 2.64 -15.58 -5.56
N ASP A 105 1.51 -15.08 -6.07
CA ASP A 105 1.41 -13.87 -6.89
C ASP A 105 0.87 -12.68 -6.08
N LEU A 106 1.68 -12.18 -5.14
CA LEU A 106 1.37 -10.98 -4.36
C LEU A 106 1.10 -9.76 -5.25
N THR A 107 1.72 -9.68 -6.42
CA THR A 107 1.48 -8.61 -7.40
C THR A 107 0.07 -8.72 -7.99
N GLY A 108 -0.37 -9.92 -8.35
CA GLY A 108 -1.73 -10.20 -8.81
C GLY A 108 -2.80 -9.85 -7.76
N ILE A 109 -2.53 -10.08 -6.47
CA ILE A 109 -3.42 -9.66 -5.38
C ILE A 109 -3.53 -8.12 -5.34
N SER A 110 -2.40 -7.40 -5.36
CA SER A 110 -2.40 -5.92 -5.40
C SER A 110 -3.14 -5.36 -6.61
N ILE A 111 -2.95 -5.95 -7.80
CA ILE A 111 -3.64 -5.53 -9.03
C ILE A 111 -5.17 -5.73 -8.90
N ALA A 112 -5.63 -6.82 -8.29
CA ALA A 112 -7.05 -7.05 -8.07
C ALA A 112 -7.66 -5.97 -7.13
N PHE A 113 -6.93 -5.50 -6.12
CA PHE A 113 -7.35 -4.36 -5.30
C PHE A 113 -7.41 -3.04 -6.09
N SER A 114 -6.38 -2.72 -6.88
CA SER A 114 -6.36 -1.50 -7.71
C SER A 114 -7.55 -1.46 -8.68
N GLN A 115 -7.84 -2.58 -9.36
CA GLN A 115 -8.99 -2.67 -10.27
C GLN A 115 -10.34 -2.46 -9.58
N LEU A 116 -10.46 -2.86 -8.32
CA LEU A 116 -11.67 -2.62 -7.52
C LEU A 116 -11.76 -1.15 -7.11
N ILE A 117 -10.66 -0.55 -6.65
CA ILE A 117 -10.60 0.88 -6.32
C ILE A 117 -10.91 1.75 -7.54
N GLU A 118 -10.24 1.56 -8.67
CA GLU A 118 -10.43 2.36 -9.90
C GLU A 118 -11.88 2.33 -10.41
N LYS A 119 -12.53 1.17 -10.28
CA LYS A 119 -13.94 1.01 -10.64
C LYS A 119 -14.88 1.79 -9.72
N TRP A 120 -14.46 2.05 -8.48
CA TRP A 120 -15.27 2.63 -7.41
C TRP A 120 -14.95 4.09 -7.12
N GLU A 121 -13.78 4.58 -7.52
CA GLU A 121 -13.39 6.00 -7.49
C GLU A 121 -14.36 6.89 -8.30
N ALA A 122 -15.10 6.30 -9.25
CA ALA A 122 -16.10 6.99 -10.07
C ALA A 122 -17.41 7.34 -9.33
N GLU A 123 -17.64 6.81 -8.11
CA GLU A 123 -18.93 6.85 -7.42
C GLU A 123 -18.76 7.12 -5.92
N ASP A 124 -19.39 8.21 -5.43
CA ASP A 124 -19.24 8.84 -4.12
C ASP A 124 -19.89 8.03 -2.96
N ALA A 125 -19.43 6.79 -2.79
CA ALA A 125 -20.01 5.78 -1.91
C ALA A 125 -18.93 5.02 -1.12
N PRO A 126 -19.13 4.77 0.20
CA PRO A 126 -18.11 4.15 1.05
C PRO A 126 -17.73 2.73 0.61
N VAL A 127 -16.43 2.50 0.49
CA VAL A 127 -15.85 1.18 0.22
C VAL A 127 -15.38 0.58 1.54
N LYS A 128 -15.87 -0.62 1.86
CA LYS A 128 -15.44 -1.39 3.02
C LYS A 128 -14.71 -2.67 2.59
N ILE A 129 -13.59 -2.98 3.25
CA ILE A 129 -12.70 -4.07 2.83
C ILE A 129 -12.38 -4.98 4.01
N CYS A 130 -12.60 -6.28 3.78
CA CYS A 130 -12.31 -7.37 4.70
C CYS A 130 -11.13 -8.19 4.19
N LEU A 131 -9.98 -8.07 4.83
CA LEU A 131 -8.81 -8.89 4.55
C LEU A 131 -8.84 -10.12 5.47
N ARG A 132 -9.33 -11.27 5.00
CA ARG A 132 -9.32 -12.52 5.78
C ARG A 132 -8.36 -13.53 5.19
N ASP A 133 -7.98 -14.50 6.02
CA ASP A 133 -7.12 -15.61 5.64
C ASP A 133 -5.76 -15.13 5.09
N ILE A 134 -5.26 -14.02 5.62
CA ILE A 134 -3.98 -13.40 5.23
C ILE A 134 -2.83 -14.37 5.53
N GLU A 135 -2.93 -15.10 6.63
CA GLU A 135 -2.02 -16.16 7.04
C GLU A 135 -1.89 -17.29 6.01
N SER A 136 -2.83 -17.45 5.07
CA SER A 136 -2.72 -18.38 3.93
C SER A 136 -1.57 -18.07 2.98
N LEU A 137 -0.98 -16.86 3.06
CA LEU A 137 0.19 -16.45 2.29
C LEU A 137 1.51 -16.90 2.93
N LEU A 138 1.54 -17.13 4.26
CA LEU A 138 2.75 -17.52 5.01
C LEU A 138 3.36 -18.90 4.62
N PRO A 139 2.60 -19.87 4.08
CA PRO A 139 3.18 -21.07 3.48
C PRO A 139 3.92 -20.85 2.15
N TYR A 140 3.73 -19.69 1.50
CA TYR A 140 4.28 -19.35 0.18
C TYR A 140 5.36 -18.27 0.25
N HIS A 141 5.24 -17.34 1.20
CA HIS A 141 6.15 -16.21 1.42
C HIS A 141 6.57 -16.12 2.88
N ASP A 142 7.75 -15.59 3.15
CA ASP A 142 8.17 -15.30 4.52
C ASP A 142 7.35 -14.15 5.15
N ALA A 143 7.35 -14.09 6.49
CA ALA A 143 6.55 -13.14 7.24
C ALA A 143 6.96 -11.67 7.00
N GLU A 144 8.23 -11.39 6.66
CA GLU A 144 8.68 -10.02 6.36
C GLU A 144 8.12 -9.55 5.01
N LEU A 145 8.11 -10.43 3.99
CA LEU A 145 7.52 -10.16 2.68
C LEU A 145 5.99 -9.99 2.78
N VAL A 146 5.29 -10.86 3.52
CA VAL A 146 3.85 -10.69 3.76
C VAL A 146 3.56 -9.39 4.53
N TYR A 147 4.37 -9.02 5.51
CA TYR A 147 4.23 -7.74 6.22
C TYR A 147 4.39 -6.53 5.28
N ARG A 148 5.44 -6.52 4.44
CA ARG A 148 5.66 -5.45 3.45
C ARG A 148 4.50 -5.34 2.46
N PHE A 149 4.03 -6.48 1.96
CA PHE A 149 2.87 -6.56 1.07
C PHE A 149 1.61 -5.96 1.73
N LEU A 150 1.29 -6.37 2.95
CA LEU A 150 0.13 -5.84 3.69
C LEU A 150 0.26 -4.34 3.97
N ASN A 151 1.44 -3.87 4.40
CA ASN A 151 1.71 -2.45 4.59
C ASN A 151 1.40 -1.63 3.32
N THR A 152 1.81 -2.13 2.16
CA THR A 152 1.56 -1.50 0.86
C THR A 152 0.08 -1.55 0.47
N VAL A 153 -0.59 -2.70 0.68
CA VAL A 153 -2.03 -2.86 0.40
C VAL A 153 -2.85 -1.93 1.29
N LEU A 154 -2.67 -1.98 2.61
CA LEU A 154 -3.39 -1.13 3.56
C LEU A 154 -3.23 0.36 3.23
N ALA A 155 -2.00 0.83 3.00
CA ALA A 155 -1.75 2.22 2.61
C ALA A 155 -2.44 2.60 1.28
N THR A 156 -2.51 1.68 0.32
CA THR A 156 -3.21 1.89 -0.97
C THR A 156 -4.72 1.98 -0.77
N LEU A 157 -5.31 1.06 -0.01
CA LEU A 157 -6.74 1.02 0.28
C LEU A 157 -7.20 2.26 1.07
N GLN A 158 -6.48 2.61 2.13
CA GLN A 158 -6.77 3.79 2.94
C GLN A 158 -6.54 5.10 2.17
N GLY A 159 -5.51 5.14 1.30
CA GLY A 159 -5.29 6.27 0.39
C GLY A 159 -6.43 6.51 -0.60
N ALA A 160 -7.21 5.47 -0.92
CA ALA A 160 -8.44 5.54 -1.70
C ALA A 160 -9.70 5.83 -0.85
N GLY A 161 -9.56 6.08 0.46
CA GLY A 161 -10.67 6.33 1.36
C GLY A 161 -11.48 5.07 1.76
N ALA A 162 -10.94 3.87 1.52
CA ALA A 162 -11.59 2.64 1.97
C ALA A 162 -11.44 2.44 3.48
N ASP A 163 -12.51 1.99 4.12
CA ASP A 163 -12.54 1.50 5.49
C ASP A 163 -12.09 0.02 5.49
N VAL A 164 -10.99 -0.29 6.19
CA VAL A 164 -10.31 -1.59 6.07
C VAL A 164 -10.19 -2.25 7.43
N HIS A 165 -10.57 -3.52 7.50
CA HIS A 165 -10.17 -4.38 8.60
C HIS A 165 -9.64 -5.72 8.10
N ALA A 166 -8.87 -6.37 8.97
CA ALA A 166 -8.25 -7.66 8.73
C ALA A 166 -8.62 -8.66 9.80
N HIS A 167 -8.68 -9.93 9.44
CA HIS A 167 -8.78 -11.06 10.35
C HIS A 167 -7.50 -11.88 10.23
N PHE A 168 -6.91 -12.22 11.37
CA PHE A 168 -5.67 -12.98 11.43
C PHE A 168 -5.72 -14.01 12.56
N ARG A 169 -5.50 -15.29 12.21
CA ARG A 169 -5.44 -16.37 13.20
C ARG A 169 -4.15 -16.27 14.01
N SER A 170 -4.26 -15.98 15.30
CA SER A 170 -3.10 -15.73 16.19
C SER A 170 -2.14 -16.93 16.26
N GLY A 171 -2.68 -18.16 16.18
CA GLY A 171 -1.90 -19.41 16.16
C GLY A 171 -1.31 -19.79 14.79
N ALA A 172 -1.45 -18.98 13.74
CA ALA A 172 -0.93 -19.30 12.41
C ALA A 172 0.54 -18.90 12.19
N THR A 173 1.12 -18.12 13.11
CA THR A 173 2.50 -17.64 13.05
C THR A 173 3.13 -17.60 14.46
N ASP A 174 4.41 -17.25 14.57
CA ASP A 174 5.09 -17.12 15.86
C ASP A 174 4.83 -15.74 16.53
N ASP A 175 5.08 -15.64 17.84
CA ASP A 175 4.82 -14.43 18.63
C ASP A 175 5.54 -13.16 18.11
N GLN A 176 6.70 -13.30 17.46
CA GLN A 176 7.45 -12.17 16.90
C GLN A 176 6.83 -11.71 15.58
N SER A 177 6.52 -12.65 14.68
CA SER A 177 5.80 -12.38 13.44
C SER A 177 4.40 -11.81 13.71
N LEU A 178 3.69 -12.30 14.72
CA LEU A 178 2.37 -11.76 15.12
C LEU A 178 2.46 -10.32 15.63
N GLN A 179 3.51 -9.98 16.41
CA GLN A 179 3.75 -8.59 16.84
C GLN A 179 4.07 -7.67 15.66
N LEU A 180 4.81 -8.17 14.66
CA LEU A 180 5.08 -7.45 13.42
C LEU A 180 3.78 -7.17 12.64
N PHE A 181 2.91 -8.17 12.45
CA PHE A 181 1.60 -7.94 11.81
C PHE A 181 0.70 -6.99 12.60
N ARG A 182 0.68 -7.08 13.94
CA ARG A 182 -0.08 -6.17 14.81
C ARG A 182 0.32 -4.70 14.62
N SER A 183 1.56 -4.37 14.24
CA SER A 183 1.98 -2.97 14.07
C SER A 183 1.55 -2.32 12.74
N LEU A 184 0.84 -3.04 11.88
CA LEU A 184 0.23 -2.49 10.65
C LEU A 184 -1.15 -1.85 10.89
N PHE A 185 -1.69 -1.98 12.10
CA PHE A 185 -3.09 -1.65 12.41
C PHE A 185 -3.18 -0.70 13.60
N ASP A 186 -4.03 0.32 13.46
CA ASP A 186 -4.22 1.35 14.48
C ASP A 186 -5.06 0.83 15.66
N THR A 187 -5.96 -0.13 15.38
CA THR A 187 -6.77 -0.83 16.39
C THR A 187 -6.55 -2.33 16.26
N VAL A 188 -6.33 -3.01 17.39
CA VAL A 188 -6.24 -4.47 17.46
C VAL A 188 -7.27 -4.99 18.47
N VAL A 189 -8.18 -5.83 17.99
CA VAL A 189 -9.26 -6.47 18.77
C VAL A 189 -8.88 -7.94 19.00
N ASP A 190 -8.83 -8.35 20.25
CA ASP A 190 -8.48 -9.71 20.65
C ASP A 190 -9.73 -10.43 21.18
N HIS A 191 -10.21 -11.45 20.46
CA HIS A 191 -11.47 -12.13 20.81
C HIS A 191 -11.37 -13.05 22.04
N GLU A 192 -10.22 -13.15 22.71
CA GLU A 192 -10.12 -13.78 24.04
C GLU A 192 -10.91 -13.02 25.14
N ALA A 193 -11.33 -11.78 24.89
CA ALA A 193 -12.06 -10.95 25.86
C ALA A 193 -13.57 -10.86 25.60
N SER A 194 -14.31 -11.97 25.71
CA SER A 194 -15.76 -11.92 25.96
C SER A 194 -16.01 -11.70 27.47
N PRO A 195 -16.31 -10.48 27.96
CA PRO A 195 -16.24 -10.15 29.38
C PRO A 195 -17.58 -10.41 30.07
N LEU A 196 -18.11 -11.64 29.96
CA LEU A 196 -19.20 -12.10 30.82
C LEU A 196 -18.68 -12.47 32.22
N GLN A 197 -18.18 -11.47 32.97
CA GLN A 197 -18.30 -11.28 34.44
C GLN A 197 -17.21 -10.35 35.00
N SER A 198 -17.54 -9.06 35.17
CA SER A 198 -17.17 -8.31 36.38
C SER A 198 -18.07 -7.08 36.55
N VAL A 199 -19.20 -7.27 37.23
CA VAL A 199 -20.00 -6.14 37.74
C VAL A 199 -19.47 -5.77 39.11
N ALA A 200 -18.71 -4.68 39.21
CA ALA A 200 -18.41 -4.01 40.47
C ALA A 200 -18.05 -2.52 40.24
N GLU A 201 -19.08 -1.68 40.34
CA GLU A 201 -19.09 -0.48 41.19
C GLU A 201 -17.97 0.58 41.02
N THR A 202 -18.28 1.66 40.30
CA THR A 202 -17.95 3.02 40.77
C THR A 202 -19.00 4.00 40.23
N GLU A 203 -19.75 4.63 41.13
CA GLU A 203 -20.55 5.84 40.91
C GLU A 203 -20.03 6.92 41.89
N PRO A 204 -20.29 8.21 41.64
CA PRO A 204 -19.25 9.23 41.75
C PRO A 204 -19.29 10.03 43.07
N ASP A 205 -18.27 10.88 43.28
CA ASP A 205 -18.45 12.07 44.10
C ASP A 205 -17.67 13.27 43.53
N ALA A 206 -18.13 14.47 43.88
CA ALA A 206 -17.90 15.70 43.11
C ALA A 206 -17.12 16.80 43.86
N GLU A 207 -16.94 17.93 43.17
CA GLU A 207 -16.77 19.28 43.73
C GLU A 207 -15.68 19.55 44.80
N GLN A 208 -14.61 20.27 44.40
CA GLN A 208 -14.48 21.70 44.76
C GLN A 208 -13.20 22.37 44.23
N ALA A 209 -13.38 23.43 43.45
CA ALA A 209 -12.59 24.65 43.59
C ALA A 209 -13.35 25.59 44.56
N PRO A 210 -12.73 26.63 45.17
CA PRO A 210 -12.68 27.92 44.45
C PRO A 210 -11.57 28.92 44.88
N SER A 211 -11.45 30.06 44.14
CA SER A 211 -11.12 31.42 44.66
C SER A 211 -9.67 31.68 45.16
N THR A 212 -8.98 32.84 45.12
CA THR A 212 -9.10 34.24 44.61
C THR A 212 -7.75 34.94 44.91
N ALA A 213 -7.29 36.06 44.33
CA ALA A 213 -7.47 36.75 43.04
C ALA A 213 -6.63 38.07 43.02
N SER A 214 -6.42 38.66 41.83
CA SER A 214 -6.11 40.10 41.55
C SER A 214 -4.83 40.78 42.09
N GLY A 215 -4.26 41.66 41.25
CA GLY A 215 -3.31 42.73 41.62
C GLY A 215 -2.16 42.88 40.61
N GLU A 216 -2.29 43.58 39.48
CA GLU A 216 -2.33 45.05 39.22
C GLU A 216 -1.05 45.49 38.45
N ALA A 217 -1.12 46.62 37.76
CA ALA A 217 -0.19 46.98 36.68
C ALA A 217 1.01 47.85 37.10
N THR A 218 2.02 47.91 36.23
CA THR A 218 2.87 49.12 36.05
C THR A 218 3.24 49.32 34.58
N LEU A 219 3.49 50.59 34.21
CA LEU A 219 3.63 51.12 32.84
C LEU A 219 5.06 51.62 32.56
N SER A 220 5.28 52.07 31.31
CA SER A 220 6.38 52.93 30.80
C SER A 220 7.77 52.29 30.66
N GLY A 221 8.62 52.68 29.69
CA GLY A 221 8.49 53.66 28.58
C GLY A 221 9.29 53.15 27.37
N ASP A 222 8.93 53.49 26.13
CA ASP A 222 9.23 54.75 25.41
C ASP A 222 10.50 54.59 24.52
N ASP A 223 10.27 54.69 23.20
CA ASP A 223 11.14 55.27 22.16
C ASP A 223 12.50 54.57 21.81
N GLU A 224 13.07 54.66 20.60
CA GLU A 224 12.76 55.47 19.41
C GLU A 224 13.30 54.80 18.10
N ASP A 225 12.92 55.37 16.95
CA ASP A 225 13.36 55.12 15.56
C ASP A 225 14.66 54.34 15.25
N ALA A 226 14.57 53.44 14.24
CA ALA A 226 15.40 53.56 13.03
C ALA A 226 14.86 52.64 11.90
N ALA A 227 14.55 53.23 10.73
CA ALA A 227 14.28 52.46 9.52
C ALA A 227 15.61 52.04 8.85
N ASP A 228 15.75 50.76 8.54
CA ASP A 228 16.71 50.29 7.54
C ASP A 228 16.01 49.41 6.48
N LYS A 229 16.51 49.47 5.26
CA LYS A 229 15.97 48.71 4.12
C LYS A 229 16.65 47.35 4.07
N GLU A 230 16.09 46.37 4.79
CA GLU A 230 16.42 44.98 4.50
C GLU A 230 16.05 44.66 3.04
N THR A 231 17.10 44.44 2.26
CA THR A 231 16.99 43.84 0.94
C THR A 231 16.58 42.40 1.18
N ALA A 232 15.48 41.97 0.56
CA ALA A 232 15.00 40.59 0.72
C ALA A 232 16.15 39.62 0.38
N PRO A 233 16.42 38.61 1.23
CA PRO A 233 17.45 37.64 0.92
C PRO A 233 17.11 36.94 -0.40
N GLU A 234 18.07 36.90 -1.32
CA GLU A 234 17.97 35.99 -2.47
C GLU A 234 17.88 34.56 -1.90
N PRO A 235 17.04 33.68 -2.48
CA PRO A 235 16.81 32.36 -1.92
C PRO A 235 18.12 31.58 -1.83
N ASP A 236 18.44 31.09 -0.63
CA ASP A 236 19.69 30.36 -0.34
C ASP A 236 19.95 29.30 -1.41
N SER A 237 21.09 29.42 -2.10
CA SER A 237 21.42 28.57 -3.23
C SER A 237 21.73 27.16 -2.74
N VAL A 238 20.72 26.28 -2.72
CA VAL A 238 20.95 24.86 -2.47
C VAL A 238 21.88 24.32 -3.55
N SER A 239 23.06 23.88 -3.14
CA SER A 239 24.02 23.25 -4.05
C SER A 239 23.72 21.74 -4.18
N SER A 240 24.17 21.14 -5.28
CA SER A 240 24.11 19.69 -5.47
C SER A 240 25.50 19.06 -5.32
N GLY A 241 25.55 17.89 -4.71
CA GLY A 241 26.75 17.06 -4.57
C GLY A 241 26.58 15.72 -5.27
N GLU A 242 27.70 15.14 -5.67
CA GLU A 242 27.76 13.75 -6.17
C GLU A 242 27.70 12.78 -4.99
N MET A 243 27.15 11.59 -5.23
CA MET A 243 27.10 10.47 -4.28
C MET A 243 28.25 9.49 -4.56
N SER A 244 28.80 8.86 -3.52
CA SER A 244 29.72 7.73 -3.69
C SER A 244 28.99 6.49 -4.23
N ASN A 245 29.74 5.46 -4.66
CA ASN A 245 29.14 4.18 -5.07
C ASN A 245 28.32 3.58 -3.92
N GLU A 246 28.85 3.58 -2.70
CA GLU A 246 28.19 3.04 -1.52
C GLU A 246 26.93 3.86 -1.14
N GLU A 247 26.96 5.19 -1.32
CA GLU A 247 25.76 6.04 -1.17
C GLU A 247 24.70 5.73 -2.25
N ILE A 248 25.11 5.44 -3.49
CA ILE A 248 24.22 5.00 -4.58
C ILE A 248 23.62 3.64 -4.26
N ASP A 249 24.45 2.68 -3.86
CA ASP A 249 24.02 1.30 -3.59
C ASP A 249 23.03 1.27 -2.41
N THR A 250 23.33 1.99 -1.33
CA THR A 250 22.41 2.15 -0.19
C THR A 250 21.08 2.79 -0.59
N PHE A 251 21.10 3.76 -1.51
CA PHE A 251 19.89 4.43 -1.98
C PHE A 251 19.05 3.51 -2.89
N LEU A 252 19.67 2.85 -3.87
CA LEU A 252 18.98 1.93 -4.76
C LEU A 252 18.45 0.66 -4.06
N SER A 253 19.11 0.18 -2.99
CA SER A 253 18.59 -0.91 -2.16
C SER A 253 17.38 -0.51 -1.31
N GLY A 254 17.32 0.75 -0.86
CA GLY A 254 16.22 1.26 -0.04
C GLY A 254 14.99 1.59 -0.86
N GLU A 255 15.14 2.37 -1.92
CA GLU A 255 14.06 2.69 -2.86
C GLU A 255 13.73 1.45 -3.73
N GLY A 256 12.47 1.31 -4.18
CA GLY A 256 12.05 0.21 -5.07
C GLY A 256 11.19 0.65 -6.24
N TYR A 257 11.29 1.91 -6.63
CA TYR A 257 10.49 2.51 -7.70
C TYR A 257 11.26 3.63 -8.43
N GLY A 258 11.13 3.67 -9.76
CA GLY A 258 11.73 4.69 -10.60
C GLY A 258 10.98 4.90 -11.90
N THR A 259 11.45 5.85 -12.71
CA THR A 259 10.95 6.05 -14.07
C THR A 259 11.92 5.42 -15.06
N LEU A 260 11.50 4.34 -15.74
CA LEU A 260 12.25 3.68 -16.79
C LEU A 260 11.94 4.35 -18.13
N ALA A 261 12.97 4.77 -18.85
CA ALA A 261 12.87 5.49 -20.11
C ALA A 261 13.61 4.77 -21.24
N PHE A 262 12.93 4.60 -22.37
CA PHE A 262 13.46 4.06 -23.62
C PHE A 262 13.60 5.17 -24.67
N GLY A 263 14.68 5.11 -25.44
CA GLY A 263 14.97 6.08 -26.51
C GLY A 263 14.07 5.95 -27.76
N GLY A 264 14.34 6.82 -28.73
CA GLY A 264 13.63 6.92 -30.01
C GLY A 264 13.04 8.33 -30.25
N ASP A 265 12.52 8.58 -31.46
CA ASP A 265 12.02 9.90 -31.89
C ASP A 265 10.93 10.46 -30.96
N LYS A 266 10.10 9.57 -30.41
CA LYS A 266 9.27 9.80 -29.23
C LYS A 266 9.85 8.93 -28.11
N PRO A 267 10.48 9.51 -27.07
CA PRO A 267 10.87 8.77 -25.88
C PRO A 267 9.66 8.11 -25.22
N TYR A 268 9.87 6.93 -24.64
CA TYR A 268 8.82 6.20 -23.92
C TYR A 268 9.28 6.00 -22.47
N ALA A 269 8.66 6.73 -21.55
CA ALA A 269 8.97 6.70 -20.12
C ALA A 269 7.77 6.16 -19.34
N ILE A 270 8.03 5.22 -18.43
CA ILE A 270 7.03 4.54 -17.61
C ILE A 270 7.49 4.41 -16.16
N PRO A 271 6.58 4.50 -15.18
CA PRO A 271 6.87 4.13 -13.80
C PRO A 271 7.12 2.62 -13.70
N MET A 272 8.17 2.22 -12.99
CA MET A 272 8.56 0.82 -12.79
C MET A 272 8.98 0.58 -11.35
N SER A 273 8.37 -0.43 -10.71
CA SER A 273 8.94 -1.06 -9.52
C SER A 273 10.19 -1.85 -9.90
N TYR A 274 11.20 -1.88 -9.03
CA TYR A 274 12.44 -2.62 -9.26
C TYR A 274 13.00 -3.20 -7.95
N GLY A 275 13.81 -4.24 -8.09
CA GLY A 275 14.72 -4.75 -7.05
C GLY A 275 16.16 -4.40 -7.38
N TYR A 276 16.98 -4.10 -6.37
CA TYR A 276 18.42 -3.90 -6.56
C TYR A 276 19.22 -5.04 -5.91
N ASP A 277 20.18 -5.56 -6.67
CA ASP A 277 21.22 -6.46 -6.20
C ASP A 277 22.51 -5.65 -6.06
N ASP A 278 22.90 -5.36 -4.81
CA ASP A 278 24.10 -4.57 -4.51
C ASP A 278 25.41 -5.36 -4.72
N SER A 279 25.34 -6.68 -4.86
CA SER A 279 26.50 -7.55 -5.05
C SER A 279 26.92 -7.63 -6.53
N GLU A 280 25.96 -7.76 -7.43
CA GLU A 280 26.16 -7.72 -8.89
C GLU A 280 25.96 -6.30 -9.48
N ARG A 281 25.38 -5.38 -8.70
CA ARG A 281 25.00 -4.00 -9.06
C ARG A 281 24.05 -3.91 -10.27
N VAL A 282 23.07 -4.81 -10.32
CA VAL A 282 22.04 -4.90 -11.37
C VAL A 282 20.64 -4.65 -10.80
N LEU A 283 19.70 -4.25 -11.66
CA LEU A 283 18.31 -4.00 -11.27
C LEU A 283 17.38 -5.02 -11.93
N TYR A 284 16.49 -5.63 -11.16
CA TYR A 284 15.50 -6.58 -11.65
C TYR A 284 14.11 -5.96 -11.69
N MET A 285 13.34 -6.26 -12.75
CA MET A 285 12.00 -5.73 -12.97
C MET A 285 11.08 -6.85 -13.44
N HIS A 286 9.87 -6.90 -12.88
CA HIS A 286 8.82 -7.82 -13.34
C HIS A 286 7.87 -7.04 -14.27
N MET A 287 7.89 -7.34 -15.56
CA MET A 287 7.15 -6.60 -16.58
C MET A 287 6.12 -7.47 -17.29
N GLY A 288 4.87 -7.00 -17.28
CA GLY A 288 3.82 -7.51 -18.16
C GLY A 288 3.95 -6.93 -19.56
N LEU A 289 4.04 -7.80 -20.57
CA LEU A 289 3.98 -7.44 -21.98
C LEU A 289 2.76 -8.09 -22.65
N PHE A 290 2.07 -7.31 -23.48
CA PHE A 290 0.97 -7.77 -24.33
C PHE A 290 1.17 -7.27 -25.77
N GLU A 291 0.57 -7.97 -26.74
CA GLU A 291 0.72 -7.65 -28.16
C GLU A 291 0.18 -6.24 -28.47
N GLY A 292 0.88 -5.49 -29.32
CA GLY A 292 0.52 -4.12 -29.68
C GLY A 292 0.84 -3.03 -28.63
N SER A 293 1.27 -3.38 -27.41
CA SER A 293 1.67 -2.40 -26.39
C SER A 293 2.91 -1.59 -26.79
N GLU A 294 2.95 -0.29 -26.42
CA GLU A 294 4.14 0.54 -26.69
C GLU A 294 5.38 -0.05 -25.98
N LYS A 295 5.21 -0.61 -24.77
CA LYS A 295 6.25 -1.32 -24.01
C LYS A 295 6.85 -2.50 -24.79
N ALA A 296 6.03 -3.41 -25.31
CA ALA A 296 6.50 -4.53 -26.13
C ALA A 296 7.14 -4.09 -27.45
N SER A 297 6.75 -2.93 -28.00
CA SER A 297 7.38 -2.38 -29.21
C SER A 297 8.82 -1.88 -28.98
N ARG A 298 9.13 -1.44 -27.75
CA ARG A 298 10.45 -0.94 -27.35
C ARG A 298 11.37 -2.08 -26.90
N ILE A 299 10.88 -2.98 -26.06
CA ILE A 299 11.71 -4.01 -25.42
C ILE A 299 12.04 -5.14 -26.39
N ARG A 300 13.34 -5.32 -26.58
CA ARG A 300 14.02 -6.43 -27.28
C ARG A 300 15.18 -6.90 -26.40
N ASP A 301 15.88 -7.93 -26.83
CA ASP A 301 17.13 -8.30 -26.17
C ASP A 301 18.16 -7.15 -26.23
N GLN A 302 18.88 -6.93 -25.13
CA GLN A 302 19.86 -5.85 -24.92
C GLN A 302 19.37 -4.44 -25.34
N THR A 303 18.18 -4.02 -24.91
CA THR A 303 17.60 -2.72 -25.28
C THR A 303 18.17 -1.58 -24.43
N PRO A 304 18.78 -0.53 -25.01
CA PRO A 304 19.24 0.62 -24.24
C PRO A 304 18.10 1.36 -23.52
N ALA A 305 18.27 1.61 -22.23
CA ALA A 305 17.32 2.30 -21.39
C ALA A 305 18.02 3.13 -20.29
N SER A 306 17.28 4.04 -19.69
CA SER A 306 17.69 4.80 -18.51
C SER A 306 16.65 4.67 -17.41
N LEU A 307 17.04 4.34 -16.17
CA LEU A 307 16.15 4.42 -15.01
C LEU A 307 16.52 5.64 -14.17
N VAL A 308 15.51 6.43 -13.78
CA VAL A 308 15.68 7.55 -12.84
C VAL A 308 14.93 7.24 -11.55
N VAL A 309 15.66 7.13 -10.45
CA VAL A 309 15.13 6.95 -9.09
C VAL A 309 15.33 8.26 -8.34
N THR A 310 14.28 8.83 -7.75
CA THR A 310 14.37 10.14 -7.07
C THR A 310 13.49 10.20 -5.83
N ARG A 311 14.09 10.61 -4.72
CA ARG A 311 13.41 10.94 -3.46
C ARG A 311 13.52 12.44 -3.24
N TYR A 312 12.39 13.14 -3.24
CA TYR A 312 12.30 14.57 -2.96
C TYR A 312 11.42 14.81 -1.74
N GLU A 313 11.99 15.42 -0.70
CA GLU A 313 11.22 15.84 0.49
C GLU A 313 11.10 17.36 0.56
N ARG A 314 12.16 18.08 0.17
CA ARG A 314 12.26 19.55 0.22
C ARG A 314 13.49 20.03 -0.57
N PRO A 315 13.60 21.32 -0.93
CA PRO A 315 14.65 21.81 -1.82
C PRO A 315 16.08 21.48 -1.39
N ASP A 316 16.36 21.45 -0.08
CA ASP A 316 17.64 21.09 0.55
C ASP A 316 17.72 19.62 1.02
N LYS A 317 16.70 18.80 0.81
CA LYS A 317 16.70 17.35 1.10
C LYS A 317 16.08 16.57 -0.07
N TRP A 318 16.94 16.24 -1.03
CA TRP A 318 16.61 15.34 -2.15
C TRP A 318 17.80 14.45 -2.50
N ARG A 319 17.51 13.31 -3.12
CA ARG A 319 18.46 12.37 -3.71
C ARG A 319 17.91 11.88 -5.04
N SER A 320 18.78 11.65 -6.01
CA SER A 320 18.43 11.14 -7.33
C SER A 320 19.58 10.29 -7.86
N VAL A 321 19.25 9.12 -8.42
CA VAL A 321 20.19 8.26 -9.14
C VAL A 321 19.68 8.05 -10.55
N VAL A 322 20.57 8.25 -11.52
CA VAL A 322 20.37 7.87 -12.92
C VAL A 322 21.19 6.61 -13.19
N VAL A 323 20.50 5.58 -13.65
CA VAL A 323 21.07 4.35 -14.20
C VAL A 323 20.98 4.45 -15.72
N GLU A 324 22.06 4.23 -16.44
CA GLU A 324 22.03 4.04 -17.90
C GLU A 324 22.58 2.65 -18.22
N GLY A 325 21.91 1.89 -19.09
CA GLY A 325 22.30 0.51 -19.34
C GLY A 325 21.43 -0.19 -20.38
N THR A 326 21.43 -1.52 -20.36
CA THR A 326 20.60 -2.32 -21.27
C THR A 326 19.63 -3.24 -20.53
N VAL A 327 18.41 -3.33 -21.05
CA VAL A 327 17.35 -4.23 -20.56
C VAL A 327 17.35 -5.52 -21.36
N SER A 328 17.42 -6.66 -20.69
CA SER A 328 17.29 -8.00 -21.27
C SER A 328 16.29 -8.85 -20.49
N LYS A 329 15.63 -9.80 -21.17
CA LYS A 329 14.74 -10.77 -20.52
C LYS A 329 15.57 -11.87 -19.85
N LEU A 330 15.23 -12.25 -18.63
CA LEU A 330 15.83 -13.38 -17.93
C LEU A 330 15.08 -14.68 -18.24
N SER A 331 15.81 -15.79 -18.34
CA SER A 331 15.23 -17.13 -18.33
C SER A 331 14.82 -17.55 -16.91
N ARG A 332 13.94 -18.56 -16.81
CA ARG A 332 13.50 -19.13 -15.53
C ARG A 332 14.63 -19.72 -14.68
N ASP A 333 15.76 -20.06 -15.29
CA ASP A 333 16.91 -20.63 -14.58
C ASP A 333 17.79 -19.49 -14.03
N GLU A 334 18.06 -18.44 -14.83
CA GLU A 334 18.74 -17.22 -14.36
C GLU A 334 17.99 -16.53 -13.21
N VAL A 335 16.65 -16.49 -13.25
CA VAL A 335 15.80 -15.96 -12.17
C VAL A 335 16.04 -16.67 -10.84
N ARG A 336 16.31 -17.99 -10.87
CA ARG A 336 16.62 -18.78 -9.67
C ARG A 336 18.07 -18.66 -9.25
N GLU A 337 19.00 -18.74 -10.19
CA GLU A 337 20.44 -18.71 -9.93
C GLU A 337 20.90 -17.35 -9.36
N ARG A 338 20.22 -16.26 -9.73
CA ARG A 338 20.49 -14.89 -9.24
C ARG A 338 19.59 -14.44 -8.08
N GLU A 339 18.79 -15.34 -7.50
CA GLU A 339 17.84 -15.05 -6.41
C GLU A 339 16.95 -13.80 -6.67
N VAL A 340 16.52 -13.62 -7.93
CA VAL A 340 15.90 -12.37 -8.43
C VAL A 340 14.70 -11.93 -7.61
N VAL A 341 13.84 -12.89 -7.20
CA VAL A 341 12.66 -12.64 -6.37
C VAL A 341 13.06 -12.08 -5.01
N THR A 342 14.13 -12.60 -4.40
CA THR A 342 14.68 -12.14 -3.12
C THR A 342 15.25 -10.73 -3.24
N ALA A 343 15.95 -10.41 -4.33
CA ALA A 343 16.45 -9.06 -4.60
C ALA A 343 15.30 -8.06 -4.83
N PHE A 344 14.23 -8.48 -5.51
CA PHE A 344 13.02 -7.68 -5.72
C PHE A 344 12.21 -7.45 -4.43
N ALA A 345 12.13 -8.43 -3.54
CA ALA A 345 11.44 -8.33 -2.25
C ALA A 345 12.10 -7.34 -1.26
N LYS A 346 13.38 -7.00 -1.44
CA LYS A 346 14.14 -6.15 -0.50
C LYS A 346 13.77 -4.66 -0.55
N SER A 347 13.32 -4.16 -1.70
CA SER A 347 13.16 -2.73 -1.98
C SER A 347 11.78 -2.16 -1.58
N GLU A 348 11.69 -0.84 -1.35
CA GLU A 348 10.40 -0.12 -1.18
C GLU A 348 9.60 -0.09 -2.50
N LEU A 349 8.90 -1.18 -2.82
CA LEU A 349 8.07 -1.31 -4.01
C LEU A 349 6.91 -0.30 -4.00
N ALA A 350 6.92 0.66 -4.93
CA ALA A 350 5.72 1.41 -5.29
C ALA A 350 5.07 0.79 -6.53
N SER A 351 3.73 0.76 -6.51
CA SER A 351 2.74 0.28 -7.50
C SER A 351 3.23 -0.13 -8.90
N VAL A 352 2.79 -1.31 -9.34
CA VAL A 352 3.08 -1.88 -10.68
C VAL A 352 2.05 -1.38 -11.72
N ASP A 353 2.56 -0.64 -12.72
CA ASP A 353 2.09 -0.63 -14.12
C ASP A 353 0.56 -0.73 -14.41
N ILE A 354 -0.19 0.32 -14.08
CA ILE A 354 -1.65 0.40 -14.29
C ILE A 354 -2.03 0.89 -15.71
N PHE A 355 -1.49 0.27 -16.76
CA PHE A 355 -1.81 0.63 -18.15
C PHE A 355 -1.91 -0.59 -19.10
N VAL A 356 -2.83 -1.51 -18.81
CA VAL A 356 -3.25 -2.55 -19.77
C VAL A 356 -4.77 -2.67 -19.85
N PRO A 357 -5.39 -2.47 -21.03
CA PRO A 357 -6.75 -2.93 -21.28
C PRO A 357 -6.75 -4.44 -21.55
N ASP A 358 -7.30 -5.20 -20.61
CA ASP A 358 -7.41 -6.68 -20.58
C ASP A 358 -6.14 -7.45 -20.14
N LEU A 359 -6.22 -8.09 -18.97
CA LEU A 359 -5.11 -8.85 -18.36
C LEU A 359 -5.03 -10.31 -18.83
N SER A 360 -5.98 -10.77 -19.66
CA SER A 360 -5.96 -12.14 -20.19
C SER A 360 -4.85 -12.38 -21.25
N GLU A 361 -4.26 -11.31 -21.78
CA GLU A 361 -3.21 -11.33 -22.82
C GLU A 361 -1.81 -10.93 -22.30
N VAL A 362 -1.62 -10.80 -20.98
CA VAL A 362 -0.37 -10.31 -20.37
C VAL A 362 0.47 -11.43 -19.76
N ASP A 363 1.52 -11.83 -20.48
CA ASP A 363 2.61 -12.62 -19.90
C ASP A 363 3.53 -11.69 -19.09
N PHE A 364 3.63 -11.96 -17.79
CA PHE A 364 4.57 -11.30 -16.89
C PHE A 364 5.87 -12.08 -16.86
N GLU A 365 6.97 -11.36 -17.08
CA GLU A 365 8.30 -11.94 -17.25
C GLU A 365 9.34 -11.11 -16.50
N TRP A 366 10.42 -11.75 -16.10
CA TRP A 366 11.52 -11.09 -15.41
C TRP A 366 12.53 -10.50 -16.40
N TYR A 367 12.97 -9.29 -16.10
CA TYR A 367 13.97 -8.56 -16.86
C TYR A 367 15.04 -8.03 -15.92
N MET A 368 16.25 -7.88 -16.48
CA MET A 368 17.39 -7.25 -15.84
C MET A 368 17.73 -5.98 -16.60
N LEU A 369 17.95 -4.88 -15.89
CA LEU A 369 18.69 -3.71 -16.36
C LEU A 369 20.13 -3.85 -15.87
N ASP A 370 21.05 -4.10 -16.81
CA ASP A 370 22.50 -4.18 -16.61
C ASP A 370 23.12 -2.78 -16.78
N PRO A 371 23.62 -2.12 -15.71
CA PRO A 371 24.09 -0.74 -15.80
C PRO A 371 25.45 -0.60 -16.50
N GLU A 372 25.48 0.22 -17.55
CA GLU A 372 26.72 0.77 -18.11
C GLU A 372 27.23 1.95 -17.27
N THR A 373 26.32 2.76 -16.71
CA THR A 373 26.64 3.88 -15.82
C THR A 373 25.68 3.96 -14.64
N LEU A 374 26.20 4.41 -13.49
CA LEU A 374 25.45 4.75 -12.28
C LEU A 374 25.91 6.14 -11.82
N SER A 375 25.00 7.12 -11.79
CA SER A 375 25.30 8.49 -11.39
C SER A 375 24.32 8.99 -10.34
N GLY A 376 24.81 9.19 -9.12
CA GLY A 376 24.02 9.69 -7.99
C GLY A 376 24.29 11.17 -7.68
N ARG A 377 23.22 11.90 -7.39
CA ARG A 377 23.25 13.29 -6.91
C ARG A 377 22.35 13.46 -5.70
N ARG A 378 22.74 14.37 -4.82
CA ARG A 378 21.95 14.79 -3.66
C ARG A 378 22.06 16.28 -3.40
N SER A 379 21.15 16.80 -2.60
CA SER A 379 21.30 18.14 -2.03
C SER A 379 22.55 18.24 -1.13
N VAL A 380 23.13 19.43 -1.13
CA VAL A 380 24.20 19.88 -0.23
C VAL A 380 23.79 21.25 0.29
N GLY A 381 23.18 21.24 1.47
CA GLY A 381 22.68 22.41 2.18
C GLY A 381 22.17 22.01 3.57
N SER A 382 22.16 22.96 4.49
CA SER A 382 21.54 22.83 5.81
C SER A 382 20.68 24.06 6.02
N MET A 383 19.35 23.92 6.07
CA MET A 383 18.52 25.00 6.62
C MET A 383 18.77 25.10 8.12
N ALA A 384 19.63 26.03 8.50
CA ALA A 384 19.80 26.47 9.87
C ALA A 384 18.61 27.33 10.31
N GLY A 385 17.55 26.67 10.79
CA GLY A 385 16.50 27.28 11.60
C GLY A 385 15.25 27.77 10.86
N ALA A 386 14.14 27.06 11.08
CA ALA A 386 12.78 27.55 10.83
C ALA A 386 11.75 26.90 11.80
N GLU A 387 12.09 26.82 13.09
CA GLU A 387 11.09 26.66 14.16
C GLU A 387 10.75 28.05 14.72
N ARG A 388 9.52 28.53 14.47
CA ARG A 388 8.83 29.58 15.22
C ARG A 388 7.32 29.42 15.09
#